data_AF-A0A259STI4-F1
#
_entry.id   AF-A0A259STI4-F1
#
_cell.length_a   1.000
_cell.length_b   1.000
_cell.length_c   1.000
_cell.angle_alpha   90.00
_cell.angle_beta   90.00
_cell.angle_gamma   90.00
#
_symmetry.space_group_name_H-M   'P 1'
#
loop_
_entity.id
_entity.type
_entity.pdbx_description
1 polymer ?
#
loop_
_entity_poly.entity_id
_entity_poly.type
_entity_poly.pdbx_seq_one_letter_code
_entity_poly.pdbx_strand_id
1 'polypeptide(L)' 'MRLHRLEIEGFGPFLKRQTIDFDAFADDGVFLIGGRTGAGKS' A
#
# COMPACT_ATOMS: atom_id res chain seq x y z
N MET A 1 12.82 -12.33 3.24
CA MET A 1 12.52 -11.23 2.29
C MET A 1 11.40 -10.40 2.90
N ARG A 2 11.57 -9.08 3.08
CA ARG A 2 10.62 -8.18 3.77
C ARG A 2 10.37 -6.96 2.90
N LEU A 3 9.12 -6.51 2.81
CA LEU A 3 8.76 -5.29 2.10
C LEU A 3 8.95 -4.11 3.06
N HIS A 4 9.80 -3.16 2.69
CA HIS A 4 10.07 -1.95 3.48
C HIS A 4 9.28 -0.75 2.95
N ARG A 5 9.17 -0.62 1.63
CA ARG A 5 8.54 0.52 0.99
C ARG A 5 7.87 0.10 -0.32
N LEU A 6 6.74 0.74 -0.61
CA LEU A 6 6.09 0.71 -1.92
C LEU A 6 5.89 2.14 -2.42
N GLU A 7 6.27 2.38 -3.67
CA GLU A 7 5.91 3.58 -4.41
C GLU A 7 5.17 3.19 -5.68
N ILE A 8 4.06 3.87 -5.95
CA ILE A 8 3.23 3.62 -7.12
C ILE A 8 2.64 4.92 -7.65
N GLU A 9 2.58 5.07 -8.96
CA GLU A 9 2.04 6.24 -9.64
C GLU A 9 1.53 5.83 -11.03
N GLY A 10 0.40 6.41 -11.47
CA GLY A 10 -0.16 6.14 -12.79
C GLY A 10 -0.70 4.73 -12.97
N PHE A 11 -1.06 4.04 -11.87
CA PHE A 11 -1.52 2.66 -11.90
C PHE A 11 -2.94 2.52 -11.35
N GLY A 12 -3.85 2.01 -12.18
CA GLY A 12 -5.26 1.84 -11.80
C GLY A 12 -5.87 3.15 -11.26
N PRO A 13 -6.48 3.14 -10.06
CA PRO A 13 -7.05 4.35 -9.46
C PRO A 13 -5.99 5.30 -8.84
N PHE A 14 -4.70 4.92 -8.78
CA PHE A 14 -3.63 5.72 -8.20
C PHE A 14 -2.97 6.64 -9.24
N LEU A 15 -3.69 7.69 -9.63
CA LEU A 15 -3.22 8.66 -10.65
C LEU A 15 -2.03 9.51 -10.20
N LYS A 16 -1.85 9.65 -8.90
CA LYS A 16 -0.76 10.41 -8.27
C LYS A 16 0.10 9.48 -7.43
N ARG A 17 1.34 9.91 -7.16
CA ARG A 17 2.28 9.15 -6.33
C ARG A 17 1.68 8.79 -4.98
N GLN A 18 1.69 7.50 -4.67
CA GLN A 18 1.42 6.96 -3.35
C GLN A 18 2.71 6.37 -2.80
N THR A 19 2.92 6.54 -1.49
CA THR A 19 4.07 5.97 -0.77
C THR A 19 3.55 5.26 0.46
N ILE A 20 3.93 4.01 0.62
CA ILE A 20 3.66 3.21 1.81
C ILE A 20 5.00 2.86 2.44
N ASP A 21 5.19 3.27 3.69
CA ASP A 21 6.28 2.84 4.55
C ASP A 21 5.78 1.68 5.40
N PHE A 22 6.29 0.48 5.16
CA PHE A 22 5.89 -0.72 5.90
C PHE A 22 6.66 -0.87 7.21
N ASP A 23 7.78 -0.17 7.38
CA ASP A 23 8.53 -0.21 8.63
C ASP A 23 7.76 0.52 9.75
N ALA A 24 6.86 1.44 9.40
CA ALA A 24 5.92 2.05 10.34
C ALA A 24 4.94 1.04 10.98
N PHE A 25 4.76 -0.16 10.40
CA PHE A 25 3.86 -1.22 10.87
C PHE A 25 4.60 -2.50 11.25
N ALA A 26 5.93 -2.42 11.35
CA ALA A 26 6.82 -3.56 11.59
C ALA A 26 6.44 -4.36 12.83
N ASP A 27 6.11 -3.65 13.90
CA ASP A 27 5.92 -4.22 15.24
C ASP A 27 4.57 -4.92 15.39
N ASP A 28 3.59 -4.56 14.54
CA ASP A 28 2.24 -5.14 14.58
C ASP A 28 2.17 -6.52 13.93
N GLY A 29 3.14 -6.87 13.07
CA GLY A 29 3.26 -8.18 12.43
C GLY A 29 2.16 -8.53 11.41
N VAL A 30 1.04 -7.79 11.38
CA VAL A 30 -0.06 -7.93 10.42
C VAL A 30 -0.67 -6.57 10.10
N PHE A 31 -1.02 -6.36 8.82
CA PHE A 31 -1.74 -5.16 8.37
C PHE A 31 -2.86 -5.54 7.39
N LEU A 32 -3.89 -4.70 7.30
CA LEU A 32 -5.06 -4.90 6.45
C LEU A 32 -5.14 -3.80 5.38
N ILE A 33 -5.26 -4.21 4.11
CA ILE A 33 -5.59 -3.30 3.00
C ILE A 33 -7.10 -3.36 2.77
N GLY A 34 -7.82 -2.33 3.25
CA GLY A 34 -9.29 -2.21 3.16
C GLY A 34 -9.77 -1.18 2.14
N GLY A 35 -11.07 -1.20 1.82
CA GLY A 35 -11.72 -0.20 0.95
C GLY A 35 -12.80 -0.75 0.03
N ARG A 36 -13.60 0.15 -0.57
CA ARG A 36 -14.73 -0.19 -1.47
C ARG A 36 -14.28 -0.90 -2.74
N THR A 37 -15.20 -1.57 -3.45
CA THR A 37 -14.94 -2.14 -4.79
C THR A 37 -14.44 -1.07 -5.74
N GLY A 38 -13.42 -1.39 -6.54
CA GLY A 38 -12.77 -0.44 -7.46
C GLY A 38 -11.72 0.47 -6.82
N ALA A 39 -11.49 0.39 -5.51
CA ALA A 39 -10.51 1.26 -4.82
C ALA A 39 -9.02 0.92 -5.10
N GLY A 40 -8.72 -0.12 -5.90
CA GLY A 40 -7.33 -0.47 -6.24
C GLY A 40 -6.60 -1.33 -5.21
N LYS A 41 -7.31 -2.24 -4.54
CA LYS A 41 -6.75 -3.13 -3.49
C LYS A 41 -6.12 -4.42 -4.06
N SER A 42 -6.22 -4.66 -5.36
CA SER A 42 -5.85 -5.91 -6.03
C SER A 42 -4.99 -5.64 -7.26
#